data_AF-A0A3B8HY09-F1
#
_entry.id   AF-A0A3B8HY09-F1
#
_cell.length_a   1.000
_cell.length_b   1.000
_cell.length_c   1.000
_cell.angle_alpha   90.00
_cell.angle_beta   90.00
_cell.angle_gamma   90.00
#
_symmetry.space_group_name_H-M   'P 1'
#
loop_
_entity.id
_entity.type
_entity.pdbx_description
1 polymer ?
#
loop_
_entity_poly.entity_id
_entity_poly.type
_entity_poly.pdbx_seq_one_letter_code
_entity_poly.pdbx_strand_id
1 'polypeptide(L)'
;DVYKRQLHIRYPVDMFQVQANMYRTFHMTDPNVFYNKEDLWVIPTEIVGEEPEQMEPYYLIMKLPGESEAEYVLMLPFTPKSRPNMIAWMAARMDGDHYGNMLVFNFPKQETIYGPEQIDARINQNTEIAQQLTLWSQRGSRIYRGNLLVIPMANSTLYVEPLYLQAENGRIPELKRVIVAFGNKTVMEPSLEEALLKVFGDQPEIDRIEQPDRTDEPAREPDTVYTISELAGLARDYYDRAQERLREGDWSGYGANIDKLNEIISQLEEATQN
;
A
#
# COMPACT_ATOMS: atom_id res chain seq x y z
N ASP A 1 -7.04 -28.82 9.53
CA ASP A 1 -7.49 -29.80 8.52
C ASP A 1 -8.87 -29.42 7.94
N VAL A 2 -9.05 -28.13 7.58
CA VAL A 2 -10.25 -27.58 6.90
C VAL A 2 -9.95 -27.26 5.42
N TYR A 3 -8.68 -27.30 5.01
CA TYR A 3 -8.22 -27.20 3.61
C TYR A 3 -8.38 -28.52 2.82
N LYS A 4 -9.44 -29.30 3.09
CA LYS A 4 -9.72 -30.54 2.36
C LYS A 4 -10.61 -30.26 1.16
N ARG A 5 -9.98 -30.18 -0.02
CA ARG A 5 -10.57 -30.37 -1.36
C ARG A 5 -11.61 -29.33 -1.81
N GLN A 6 -11.29 -28.05 -1.72
CA GLN A 6 -11.76 -27.16 -2.79
C GLN A 6 -10.72 -27.25 -3.91
N LEU A 7 -11.18 -27.54 -5.13
CA LEU A 7 -10.34 -27.35 -6.32
C LEU A 7 -9.95 -25.87 -6.31
N HIS A 8 -8.69 -25.57 -5.98
CA HIS A 8 -8.14 -24.21 -6.10
C HIS A 8 -8.00 -23.89 -7.59
N ILE A 9 -9.13 -23.68 -8.24
CA ILE A 9 -9.17 -23.25 -9.63
C ILE A 9 -8.68 -21.81 -9.61
N ARG A 10 -7.69 -21.51 -10.45
CA ARG A 10 -7.24 -20.13 -10.64
C ARG A 10 -8.15 -19.47 -11.66
N TYR A 11 -8.52 -18.22 -11.40
CA TYR A 11 -9.19 -17.42 -12.41
C TYR A 11 -8.26 -17.27 -13.62
N PRO A 12 -8.70 -17.56 -14.86
CA PRO A 12 -7.80 -17.51 -16.02
C PRO A 12 -7.28 -16.10 -16.30
N VAL A 13 -5.96 -15.96 -16.40
CA VAL A 13 -5.30 -14.66 -16.65
C VAL A 13 -5.77 -14.04 -17.97
N ASP A 14 -5.82 -14.83 -19.04
CA ASP A 14 -6.24 -14.32 -20.36
C ASP A 14 -7.68 -13.78 -20.36
N MET A 15 -8.59 -14.47 -19.65
CA MET A 15 -9.98 -14.03 -19.52
C MET A 15 -10.06 -12.72 -18.75
N PHE A 16 -9.33 -12.64 -17.63
CA PHE A 16 -9.25 -11.43 -16.83
C PHE A 16 -8.64 -10.26 -17.61
N GLN A 17 -7.60 -10.52 -18.40
CA GLN A 17 -6.93 -9.50 -19.20
C GLN A 17 -7.86 -8.94 -20.28
N VAL A 18 -8.69 -9.76 -20.92
CA VAL A 18 -9.74 -9.28 -21.85
C VAL A 18 -10.77 -8.41 -21.11
N GLN A 19 -11.25 -8.87 -19.96
CA GLN A 19 -12.24 -8.12 -19.15
C GLN A 19 -11.68 -6.77 -18.69
N ALA A 20 -10.46 -6.75 -18.16
CA ALA A 20 -9.74 -5.54 -17.77
C ALA A 20 -9.57 -4.59 -18.97
N ASN A 21 -9.18 -5.10 -20.14
CA ASN A 21 -9.03 -4.28 -21.34
C ASN A 21 -10.34 -3.67 -21.83
N MET A 22 -11.46 -4.39 -21.72
CA MET A 22 -12.78 -3.83 -21.99
C MET A 22 -13.15 -2.76 -20.96
N TYR A 23 -12.94 -3.05 -19.68
CA TYR A 23 -13.34 -2.19 -18.57
C TYR A 23 -12.68 -0.80 -18.62
N ARG A 24 -11.48 -0.70 -19.19
CA ARG A 24 -10.78 0.58 -19.45
C ARG A 24 -11.63 1.65 -20.11
N THR A 25 -12.59 1.26 -20.95
CA THR A 25 -13.52 2.17 -21.64
C THR A 25 -14.95 2.01 -21.15
N PHE A 26 -15.40 0.78 -20.92
CA PHE A 26 -16.82 0.50 -20.64
C PHE A 26 -17.28 0.79 -19.21
N HIS A 27 -16.38 1.22 -18.32
CA HIS A 27 -16.79 1.76 -17.01
C HIS A 27 -17.47 3.13 -17.12
N MET A 28 -17.23 3.87 -18.21
CA MET A 28 -17.88 5.15 -18.49
C MET A 28 -19.33 4.92 -18.92
N THR A 29 -20.28 5.28 -18.05
CA THR A 29 -21.72 5.11 -18.31
C THR A 29 -22.39 6.34 -18.91
N ASP A 30 -21.80 7.53 -18.74
CA ASP A 30 -22.29 8.76 -19.38
C ASP A 30 -21.94 8.76 -20.89
N PRO A 31 -22.93 8.93 -21.79
CA PRO A 31 -22.69 8.87 -23.24
C PRO A 31 -21.72 9.94 -23.76
N ASN A 32 -21.71 11.14 -23.19
CA ASN A 32 -20.83 12.21 -23.65
C ASN A 32 -19.39 11.92 -23.22
N VAL A 33 -19.19 11.54 -21.96
CA VAL A 33 -17.88 11.12 -21.42
C VAL A 33 -17.33 9.94 -22.21
N PHE A 34 -18.18 8.95 -22.52
CA PHE A 34 -17.81 7.78 -23.31
C PHE A 34 -17.44 8.16 -24.76
N TYR A 35 -18.24 8.98 -25.43
CA TYR A 35 -17.99 9.41 -26.81
C TYR A 35 -16.68 10.18 -26.93
N ASN A 36 -16.40 11.08 -25.98
CA ASN A 36 -15.19 11.88 -25.94
C ASN A 36 -13.97 11.14 -25.34
N LYS A 37 -14.18 9.98 -24.71
CA LYS A 37 -13.16 9.20 -23.97
C LYS A 37 -12.44 10.05 -22.92
N GLU A 38 -13.20 10.87 -22.20
CA GLU A 38 -12.66 11.83 -21.23
C GLU A 38 -12.04 11.14 -20.00
N ASP A 39 -12.58 9.98 -19.60
CA ASP A 39 -12.08 9.19 -18.47
C ASP A 39 -11.51 7.84 -18.93
N LEU A 40 -10.67 7.85 -19.97
CA LEU A 40 -10.04 6.60 -20.42
C LEU A 40 -9.00 6.11 -19.42
N TRP A 41 -9.17 4.88 -18.95
CA TRP A 41 -8.17 4.21 -18.11
C TRP A 41 -7.16 3.44 -18.96
N VAL A 42 -5.95 3.31 -18.45
CA VAL A 42 -4.87 2.54 -19.04
C VAL A 42 -4.28 1.60 -18.00
N ILE A 43 -3.83 0.44 -18.46
CA ILE A 43 -3.00 -0.44 -17.64
C ILE A 43 -1.61 0.20 -17.63
N PRO A 44 -1.05 0.50 -16.45
CA PRO A 44 0.21 1.21 -16.33
C PRO A 44 1.39 0.40 -16.88
N THR A 45 2.47 1.10 -17.17
CA THR A 45 3.75 0.50 -17.54
C THR A 45 4.62 0.28 -16.29
N GLU A 46 5.40 -0.79 -16.28
CA GLU A 46 6.43 -1.09 -15.30
C GLU A 46 7.77 -1.37 -16.01
N ILE A 47 8.89 -1.33 -15.30
CA ILE A 47 10.19 -1.75 -15.84
C ILE A 47 10.46 -3.20 -15.44
N VAL A 48 10.44 -4.12 -16.41
CA VAL A 48 10.84 -5.53 -16.21
C VAL A 48 12.17 -5.76 -16.91
N GLY A 49 13.13 -6.33 -16.18
CA GLY A 49 14.51 -6.41 -16.63
C GLY A 49 15.10 -5.01 -16.80
N GLU A 50 15.19 -4.56 -18.05
CA GLU A 50 15.67 -3.24 -18.45
C GLU A 50 14.68 -2.51 -19.38
N GLU A 51 13.55 -3.14 -19.71
CA GLU A 51 12.60 -2.65 -20.70
C GLU A 51 11.29 -2.21 -20.04
N PRO A 52 10.65 -1.13 -20.53
CA PRO A 52 9.30 -0.78 -20.12
C PRO A 52 8.29 -1.75 -20.75
N GLU A 53 7.45 -2.36 -19.92
CA GLU A 53 6.41 -3.30 -20.32
C GLU A 53 5.06 -2.92 -19.68
N GLN A 54 3.95 -3.26 -20.34
CA GLN A 54 2.64 -3.09 -19.72
C GLN A 54 2.48 -4.12 -18.59
N MET A 55 1.93 -3.70 -17.45
CA MET A 55 1.69 -4.63 -16.35
C MET A 55 0.75 -5.76 -16.78
N GLU A 56 1.09 -6.98 -16.38
CA GLU A 56 0.23 -8.15 -16.54
C GLU A 56 -0.50 -8.48 -15.22
N PRO A 57 -1.67 -9.14 -15.27
CA PRO A 57 -2.39 -9.50 -14.05
C PRO A 57 -1.58 -10.47 -13.19
N TYR A 58 -1.50 -10.18 -11.89
CA TYR A 58 -0.74 -11.01 -10.95
C TYR A 58 -1.60 -11.48 -9.79
N TYR A 59 -1.20 -12.62 -9.24
CA TYR A 59 -1.88 -13.25 -8.13
C TYR A 59 -1.34 -12.74 -6.80
N LEU A 60 -2.24 -12.43 -5.88
CA LEU A 60 -1.90 -11.91 -4.56
C LEU A 60 -2.83 -12.52 -3.51
N ILE A 61 -2.33 -12.69 -2.29
CA ILE A 61 -3.16 -12.91 -1.11
C ILE A 61 -3.23 -11.59 -0.37
N MET A 62 -4.43 -11.02 -0.25
CA MET A 62 -4.62 -9.75 0.45
C MET A 62 -5.99 -9.68 1.12
N LYS A 63 -6.09 -8.82 2.13
CA LYS A 63 -7.38 -8.45 2.72
C LYS A 63 -8.03 -7.38 1.84
N LEU A 64 -9.16 -7.72 1.22
CA LEU A 64 -9.91 -6.78 0.38
C LEU A 64 -10.58 -5.70 1.25
N PRO A 65 -10.77 -4.47 0.73
CA PRO A 65 -11.49 -3.43 1.46
C PRO A 65 -12.89 -3.90 1.87
N GLY A 66 -13.22 -3.77 3.15
CA GLY A 66 -14.52 -4.18 3.72
C GLY A 66 -14.61 -5.66 4.11
N GLU A 67 -13.65 -6.49 3.73
CA GLU A 67 -13.61 -7.90 4.14
C GLU A 67 -12.82 -8.07 5.45
N SER A 68 -13.10 -9.12 6.23
CA SER A 68 -12.38 -9.42 7.47
C SER A 68 -11.17 -10.33 7.25
N GLU A 69 -11.27 -11.23 6.27
CA GLU A 69 -10.29 -12.28 5.96
C GLU A 69 -9.45 -11.93 4.73
N ALA A 70 -8.27 -12.56 4.63
CA ALA A 70 -7.45 -12.48 3.43
C ALA A 70 -7.97 -13.44 2.36
N GLU A 71 -7.94 -13.00 1.10
CA GLU A 71 -8.36 -13.79 -0.05
C GLU A 71 -7.28 -13.86 -1.12
N TYR A 72 -7.24 -14.98 -1.83
CA TYR A 72 -6.48 -15.14 -3.05
C TYR A 72 -7.21 -14.45 -4.21
N VAL A 73 -6.54 -13.50 -4.86
CA VAL A 73 -7.10 -12.67 -5.93
C VAL A 73 -6.15 -12.58 -7.11
N LEU A 74 -6.70 -12.37 -8.31
CA LEU A 74 -5.97 -11.99 -9.51
C LEU A 74 -6.25 -10.50 -9.73
N MET A 75 -5.20 -9.66 -9.75
CA MET A 75 -5.35 -8.21 -9.66
C MET A 75 -4.60 -7.48 -10.78
N LEU A 76 -5.12 -6.32 -11.18
CA LEU A 76 -4.45 -5.37 -12.06
C LEU A 76 -4.79 -3.92 -11.68
N PRO A 77 -3.78 -3.02 -11.56
CA PRO A 77 -4.01 -1.60 -11.30
C PRO A 77 -4.34 -0.81 -12.58
N PHE A 78 -4.90 0.38 -12.40
CA PHE A 78 -5.21 1.33 -13.48
C PHE A 78 -4.78 2.75 -13.14
N THR A 79 -4.33 3.45 -14.18
CA THR A 79 -4.07 4.89 -14.20
C THR A 79 -4.98 5.55 -15.26
N PRO A 80 -5.31 6.84 -15.14
CA PRO A 80 -5.96 7.57 -16.22
C PRO A 80 -4.93 7.85 -17.33
N LYS A 81 -5.38 7.93 -18.58
CA LYS A 81 -4.51 8.23 -19.72
C LYS A 81 -3.71 9.53 -19.58
N SER A 82 -4.24 10.51 -18.85
CA SER A 82 -3.69 11.87 -18.76
C SER A 82 -2.61 12.07 -17.70
N ARG A 83 -2.49 11.16 -16.72
CA ARG A 83 -1.54 11.30 -15.60
C ARG A 83 -1.18 9.93 -15.03
N PRO A 84 0.06 9.74 -14.54
CA PRO A 84 0.53 8.41 -14.12
C PRO A 84 0.11 8.01 -12.70
N ASN A 85 -0.70 8.80 -12.00
CA ASN A 85 -1.19 8.44 -10.66
C ASN A 85 -2.24 7.32 -10.75
N MET A 86 -2.19 6.35 -9.85
CA MET A 86 -3.23 5.31 -9.78
C MET A 86 -4.57 5.89 -9.34
N ILE A 87 -5.63 5.36 -9.94
CA ILE A 87 -7.01 5.75 -9.65
C ILE A 87 -7.89 4.57 -9.27
N ALA A 88 -7.50 3.37 -9.69
CA ALA A 88 -8.27 2.18 -9.41
C ALA A 88 -7.41 0.92 -9.51
N TRP A 89 -7.98 -0.19 -9.05
CA TRP A 89 -7.52 -1.53 -9.37
C TRP A 89 -8.73 -2.46 -9.52
N MET A 90 -8.58 -3.48 -10.33
CA MET A 90 -9.57 -4.53 -10.53
C MET A 90 -9.04 -5.85 -9.99
N ALA A 91 -9.91 -6.65 -9.39
CA ALA A 91 -9.54 -7.98 -8.93
C ALA A 91 -10.63 -9.01 -9.21
N ALA A 92 -10.23 -10.23 -9.55
CA ALA A 92 -11.07 -11.42 -9.54
C ALA A 92 -10.79 -12.25 -8.28
N ARG A 93 -11.84 -12.51 -7.50
CA ARG A 93 -11.79 -13.30 -6.25
C ARG A 93 -11.73 -14.79 -6.58
N MET A 94 -10.97 -15.57 -5.80
CA MET A 94 -10.80 -17.02 -6.04
C MET A 94 -11.16 -17.92 -4.86
N ASP A 95 -11.61 -17.36 -3.73
CA ASP A 95 -11.90 -18.14 -2.53
C ASP A 95 -13.40 -18.30 -2.26
N GLY A 96 -13.78 -19.49 -1.80
CA GLY A 96 -15.13 -19.81 -1.32
C GLY A 96 -16.25 -19.48 -2.32
N ASP A 97 -17.34 -18.92 -1.80
CA ASP A 97 -18.52 -18.53 -2.58
C ASP A 97 -18.28 -17.29 -3.46
N HIS A 98 -17.11 -16.65 -3.32
CA HIS A 98 -16.73 -15.49 -4.10
C HIS A 98 -15.97 -15.84 -5.39
N TYR A 99 -15.65 -17.12 -5.62
CA TYR A 99 -14.89 -17.54 -6.79
C TYR A 99 -15.50 -16.99 -8.10
N GLY A 100 -14.69 -16.25 -8.85
CA GLY A 100 -15.05 -15.67 -10.14
C GLY A 100 -15.74 -14.30 -10.06
N ASN A 101 -16.06 -13.82 -8.87
CA ASN A 101 -16.58 -12.46 -8.69
C ASN A 101 -15.48 -11.44 -8.97
N MET A 102 -15.78 -10.50 -9.85
CA MET A 102 -14.90 -9.36 -10.12
C MET A 102 -15.32 -8.16 -9.29
N LEU A 103 -14.34 -7.40 -8.83
CA LEU A 103 -14.56 -6.11 -8.19
C LEU A 103 -13.60 -5.09 -8.77
N VAL A 104 -14.02 -3.84 -8.74
CA VAL A 104 -13.19 -2.69 -9.09
C VAL A 104 -13.24 -1.73 -7.91
N PHE A 105 -12.08 -1.42 -7.37
CA PHE A 105 -11.93 -0.46 -6.30
C PHE A 105 -11.38 0.84 -6.87
N ASN A 106 -12.07 1.95 -6.59
CA ASN A 106 -11.63 3.29 -6.95
C ASN A 106 -10.99 3.95 -5.74
N PHE A 107 -9.79 4.50 -5.91
CA PHE A 107 -9.16 5.32 -4.88
C PHE A 107 -9.93 6.64 -4.69
N PRO A 108 -9.99 7.18 -3.46
CA PRO A 108 -10.59 8.48 -3.20
C PRO A 108 -9.94 9.58 -4.06
N LYS A 109 -10.73 10.49 -4.63
CA LYS A 109 -10.23 11.55 -5.52
C LYS A 109 -9.30 12.56 -4.83
N GLN A 110 -9.38 12.64 -3.50
CA GLN A 110 -8.58 13.55 -2.68
C GLN A 110 -7.17 13.00 -2.41
N GLU A 111 -6.94 11.70 -2.57
CA GLU A 111 -5.66 11.06 -2.31
C GLU A 111 -4.86 10.90 -3.60
N THR A 112 -3.57 11.21 -3.55
CA THR A 112 -2.65 10.95 -4.67
C THR A 112 -1.92 9.65 -4.42
N ILE A 113 -2.31 8.62 -5.18
CA ILE A 113 -1.67 7.32 -5.15
C ILE A 113 -0.68 7.24 -6.32
N TYR A 114 0.60 6.99 -6.04
CA TYR A 114 1.63 6.90 -7.07
C TYR A 114 1.37 5.70 -7.98
N GLY A 115 1.49 5.84 -9.30
CA GLY A 115 1.46 4.69 -10.19
C GLY A 115 2.79 3.96 -10.32
N PRO A 116 2.77 2.75 -10.88
CA PRO A 116 3.96 1.95 -11.18
C PRO A 116 5.10 2.74 -11.83
N GLU A 117 4.82 3.46 -12.91
CA GLU A 117 5.82 4.31 -13.61
C GLU A 117 6.46 5.36 -12.68
N GLN A 118 5.71 5.93 -11.74
CA GLN A 118 6.24 6.91 -10.79
C GLN A 118 7.10 6.24 -9.72
N ILE A 119 6.74 5.03 -9.28
CA ILE A 119 7.54 4.26 -8.34
C ILE A 119 8.85 3.83 -8.99
N ASP A 120 8.82 3.36 -10.24
CA ASP A 120 10.02 3.08 -11.03
C ASP A 120 10.94 4.30 -11.12
N ALA A 121 10.38 5.48 -11.42
CA ALA A 121 11.14 6.72 -11.47
C ALA A 121 11.77 7.06 -10.10
N ARG A 122 11.04 6.86 -9.00
CA ARG A 122 11.54 7.08 -7.63
C ARG A 122 12.65 6.11 -7.24
N ILE A 123 12.52 4.84 -7.61
CA ILE A 123 13.55 3.82 -7.41
C ILE A 123 14.85 4.24 -8.11
N ASN A 124 14.75 4.66 -9.38
CA ASN A 124 15.90 5.12 -10.16
C ASN A 124 16.51 6.43 -9.65
N GLN A 125 15.72 7.30 -9.00
CA GLN A 125 16.19 8.54 -8.40
C GLN A 125 16.80 8.36 -7.01
N ASN A 126 16.50 7.25 -6.32
CA ASN A 126 17.08 6.95 -5.02
C ASN A 126 18.58 6.71 -5.16
N THR A 127 19.38 7.54 -4.48
CA THR A 127 20.85 7.55 -4.65
C THR A 127 21.50 6.23 -4.25
N GLU A 128 21.08 5.62 -3.14
CA GLU A 128 21.64 4.35 -2.66
C GLU A 128 21.33 3.20 -3.64
N ILE A 129 20.08 3.16 -4.12
CA ILE A 129 19.64 2.15 -5.09
C ILE A 129 20.38 2.35 -6.42
N ALA A 130 20.37 3.57 -6.97
CA ALA A 130 20.99 3.88 -8.25
C ALA A 130 22.49 3.58 -8.28
N GLN A 131 23.21 3.87 -7.19
CA GLN A 131 24.63 3.51 -7.06
C GLN A 131 24.82 1.99 -7.11
N GLN A 132 24.02 1.24 -6.35
CA GLN A 132 24.13 -0.22 -6.31
C GLN A 132 23.77 -0.87 -7.64
N LEU A 133 22.72 -0.40 -8.31
CA LEU A 133 22.35 -0.85 -9.65
C LEU A 133 23.48 -0.56 -10.65
N THR A 134 24.05 0.64 -10.61
CA THR A 134 25.18 0.99 -11.48
C THR A 134 26.40 0.09 -11.22
N LEU A 135 26.66 -0.31 -9.98
CA LEU A 135 27.77 -1.22 -9.63
C LEU A 135 27.52 -2.66 -10.09
N TRP A 136 26.29 -3.16 -10.00
CA TRP A 136 25.93 -4.52 -10.40
C TRP A 136 25.78 -4.68 -11.90
N SER A 137 25.48 -3.61 -12.62
CA SER A 137 25.49 -3.59 -14.09
C SER A 137 26.90 -3.44 -14.68
N GLN A 138 27.96 -3.62 -13.88
CA GLN A 138 29.36 -3.62 -14.36
C GLN A 138 29.87 -5.04 -14.60
N ARG A 139 30.69 -5.17 -15.66
CA ARG A 139 31.64 -6.29 -15.90
C ARG A 139 31.03 -7.68 -15.72
N GLY A 140 30.39 -8.22 -16.76
CA GLY A 140 30.02 -9.63 -16.82
C GLY A 140 28.79 -10.02 -16.00
N SER A 141 28.09 -9.06 -15.39
CA SER A 141 26.83 -9.25 -14.67
C SER A 141 25.76 -8.33 -15.23
N ARG A 142 24.52 -8.82 -15.26
CA ARG A 142 23.34 -8.08 -15.71
C ARG A 142 22.28 -8.14 -14.62
N ILE A 143 21.69 -6.99 -14.33
CA ILE A 143 20.56 -6.89 -13.41
C ILE A 143 19.30 -7.27 -14.15
N TYR A 144 18.40 -7.94 -13.45
CA TYR A 144 17.06 -8.20 -13.93
C TYR A 144 16.06 -7.75 -12.86
N ARG A 145 15.32 -6.68 -13.15
CA ARG A 145 14.21 -6.21 -12.31
C ARG A 145 13.01 -7.14 -12.52
N GLY A 146 12.45 -7.71 -11.46
CA GLY A 146 11.23 -8.50 -11.57
C GLY A 146 9.98 -7.60 -11.64
N ASN A 147 8.81 -8.24 -11.71
CA ASN A 147 7.55 -7.49 -11.72
C ASN A 147 7.34 -6.70 -10.42
N LEU A 148 6.82 -5.49 -10.58
CA LEU A 148 6.42 -4.62 -9.51
C LEU A 148 5.04 -5.05 -8.99
N LEU A 149 5.01 -5.56 -7.77
CA LEU A 149 3.74 -5.86 -7.10
C LEU A 149 3.20 -4.59 -6.45
N VAL A 150 1.98 -4.21 -6.83
CA VAL A 150 1.21 -3.16 -6.16
C VAL A 150 0.29 -3.83 -5.15
N ILE A 151 0.38 -3.47 -3.88
CA ILE A 151 -0.39 -4.08 -2.80
C ILE A 151 -1.18 -2.98 -2.09
N PRO A 152 -2.45 -2.79 -2.45
CA PRO A 152 -3.32 -1.82 -1.78
C PRO A 152 -3.54 -2.23 -0.31
N MET A 153 -3.38 -1.27 0.61
CA MET A 153 -3.53 -1.45 2.05
C MET A 153 -4.34 -0.30 2.64
N ALA A 154 -5.65 -0.49 2.81
CA ALA A 154 -6.58 0.56 3.24
C ALA A 154 -6.39 1.85 2.41
N ASN A 155 -5.90 2.94 3.02
CA ASN A 155 -5.70 4.25 2.39
C ASN A 155 -4.25 4.46 1.90
N SER A 156 -3.51 3.37 1.69
CA SER A 156 -2.10 3.40 1.31
C SER A 156 -1.77 2.28 0.34
N THR A 157 -0.57 2.32 -0.23
CA THR A 157 -0.13 1.30 -1.18
C THR A 157 1.32 0.94 -0.91
N LEU A 158 1.56 -0.36 -0.79
CA LEU A 158 2.88 -0.96 -0.67
C LEU A 158 3.30 -1.45 -2.06
N TYR A 159 4.52 -1.13 -2.46
CA TYR A 159 5.11 -1.59 -3.71
C TYR A 159 6.28 -2.49 -3.39
N VAL A 160 6.37 -3.64 -4.06
CA VAL A 160 7.42 -4.61 -3.84
C VAL A 160 7.99 -5.04 -5.18
N GLU A 161 9.30 -4.90 -5.34
CA GLU A 161 10.01 -5.28 -6.56
C GLU A 161 11.23 -6.14 -6.24
N PRO A 162 11.30 -7.39 -6.71
CA PRO A 162 12.48 -8.22 -6.55
C PRO A 162 13.56 -7.84 -7.57
N LEU A 163 14.82 -7.78 -7.12
CA LEU A 163 15.99 -7.57 -7.97
C LEU A 163 16.82 -8.83 -8.06
N TYR A 164 17.02 -9.30 -9.28
CA TYR A 164 17.82 -10.47 -9.59
C TYR A 164 19.15 -10.06 -10.23
N LEU A 165 20.19 -10.88 -10.02
CA LEU A 165 21.47 -10.75 -10.67
C LEU A 165 21.79 -12.02 -11.45
N GLN A 166 22.22 -11.87 -12.68
CA GLN A 166 22.63 -12.96 -13.56
C GLN A 166 23.99 -12.65 -14.22
N ALA A 167 24.75 -13.69 -14.57
CA ALA A 167 25.97 -13.51 -15.35
C ALA A 167 25.64 -13.30 -16.84
N GLU A 168 26.44 -12.49 -17.53
CA GLU A 168 26.22 -12.08 -18.93
C GLU A 168 26.19 -13.26 -19.93
N ASN A 169 27.00 -14.29 -19.68
CA ASN A 169 27.10 -15.50 -20.53
C ASN A 169 26.23 -16.67 -20.05
N GLY A 170 25.13 -16.38 -19.36
CA GLY A 170 24.10 -17.35 -19.00
C GLY A 170 24.31 -17.99 -17.62
N ARG A 171 23.45 -17.59 -16.68
CA ARG A 171 23.19 -18.26 -15.39
C ARG A 171 21.72 -18.05 -15.02
N ILE A 172 21.21 -18.90 -14.13
CA ILE A 172 19.90 -18.73 -13.50
C ILE A 172 19.92 -17.41 -12.69
N PRO A 173 18.96 -16.49 -12.87
CA PRO A 173 18.87 -15.28 -12.07
C PRO A 173 18.76 -15.60 -10.58
N GLU A 174 19.59 -14.98 -9.76
CA GLU A 174 19.54 -15.12 -8.31
C GLU A 174 18.93 -13.87 -7.68
N LEU A 175 17.94 -14.03 -6.82
CA LEU A 175 17.40 -12.91 -6.03
C LEU A 175 18.52 -12.33 -5.15
N LYS A 176 18.80 -11.04 -5.30
CA LYS A 176 19.82 -10.34 -4.51
C LYS A 176 19.23 -9.33 -3.55
N ARG A 177 18.16 -8.64 -3.94
CA ARG A 177 17.49 -7.63 -3.12
C ARG A 177 16.00 -7.63 -3.37
N VAL A 178 15.30 -7.01 -2.44
CA VAL A 178 13.90 -6.61 -2.57
C VAL A 178 13.83 -5.11 -2.34
N ILE A 179 13.30 -4.39 -3.32
CA ILE A 179 12.95 -2.98 -3.17
C ILE A 179 11.54 -2.91 -2.62
N VAL A 180 11.34 -2.08 -1.60
CA VAL A 180 10.02 -1.80 -1.05
C VAL A 180 9.81 -0.30 -1.01
N ALA A 181 8.66 0.15 -1.51
CA ALA A 181 8.23 1.55 -1.41
C ALA A 181 6.89 1.64 -0.68
N PHE A 182 6.78 2.61 0.23
CA PHE A 182 5.54 2.93 0.95
C PHE A 182 5.53 4.43 1.28
N GLY A 183 4.49 5.12 0.80
CA GLY A 183 4.40 6.57 0.93
C GLY A 183 5.62 7.29 0.30
N ASN A 184 6.44 7.92 1.13
CA ASN A 184 7.65 8.64 0.70
C ASN A 184 8.96 7.88 0.98
N LYS A 185 8.89 6.67 1.57
CA LYS A 185 10.07 5.85 1.83
C LYS A 185 10.22 4.80 0.73
N THR A 186 11.44 4.70 0.20
CA THR A 186 11.85 3.64 -0.72
C THR A 186 13.16 3.06 -0.22
N VAL A 187 13.18 1.76 0.04
CA VAL A 187 14.34 1.04 0.60
C VAL A 187 14.65 -0.18 -0.26
N MET A 188 15.88 -0.66 -0.18
CA MET A 188 16.32 -1.86 -0.90
C MET A 188 17.18 -2.70 0.02
N GLU A 189 16.67 -3.89 0.38
CA GLU A 189 17.30 -4.76 1.38
C GLU A 189 17.47 -6.19 0.87
N PRO A 190 18.33 -7.02 1.50
CA PRO A 190 18.53 -8.43 1.14
C PRO A 190 17.25 -9.28 1.15
N SER A 191 16.29 -8.96 2.02
CA SER A 191 15.04 -9.71 2.18
C SER A 191 13.84 -8.78 2.27
N LEU A 192 12.64 -9.31 1.95
CA LEU A 192 11.39 -8.58 2.12
C LEU A 192 11.16 -8.20 3.60
N GLU A 193 11.52 -9.10 4.53
CA GLU A 193 11.40 -8.84 5.97
C GLU A 193 12.24 -7.63 6.40
N GLU A 194 13.51 -7.58 6.01
CA GLU A 194 14.39 -6.44 6.31
C GLU A 194 13.88 -5.15 5.66
N ALA A 195 13.40 -5.22 4.42
CA ALA A 195 12.85 -4.05 3.72
C ALA A 195 11.59 -3.52 4.43
N LEU A 196 10.69 -4.41 4.86
CA LEU A 196 9.49 -4.04 5.63
C LEU A 196 9.86 -3.45 6.99
N LEU A 197 10.83 -4.05 7.70
CA LEU A 197 11.34 -3.51 8.96
C LEU A 197 11.95 -2.11 8.77
N LYS A 198 12.65 -1.83 7.68
CA LYS A 198 13.22 -0.50 7.44
C LYS A 198 12.16 0.53 7.02
N VAL A 199 11.15 0.11 6.27
CA VAL A 199 10.03 0.97 5.89
C VAL A 199 9.17 1.35 7.10
N PHE A 200 8.83 0.38 7.95
CA PHE A 200 7.85 0.55 9.03
C PHE A 200 8.45 0.63 10.45
N GLY A 201 9.66 0.10 10.66
CA GLY A 201 10.30 -0.01 11.97
C GLY A 201 10.99 1.27 12.45
N ASP A 202 11.33 2.18 11.55
CA ASP A 202 11.65 3.56 11.89
C ASP A 202 10.36 4.38 11.82
N GLN A 203 9.67 4.60 12.94
CA GLN A 203 8.76 5.75 13.08
C GLN A 203 9.59 6.97 13.49
N PRO A 204 10.02 7.85 12.56
CA PRO A 204 10.43 9.19 12.93
C PRO A 204 9.19 9.99 13.34
N GLU A 205 9.32 10.73 14.45
CA GLU A 205 8.44 11.83 14.84
C GLU A 205 8.10 12.68 13.61
N ILE A 206 6.81 12.91 13.39
CA ILE A 206 6.36 13.86 12.36
C ILE A 206 6.79 15.23 12.84
N ASP A 207 7.67 15.87 12.06
CA ASP A 207 8.15 17.23 12.24
C ASP A 207 7.00 18.17 12.63
N ARG A 208 7.01 18.63 13.88
CA ARG A 208 6.24 19.78 14.32
C ARG A 208 6.72 20.97 13.51
N ILE A 209 5.89 21.45 12.59
CA ILE A 209 6.09 22.74 11.96
C ILE A 209 5.99 23.79 13.08
N GLU A 210 7.14 24.31 13.52
CA GLU A 210 7.20 25.51 14.35
C GLU A 210 6.63 26.69 13.53
N GLN A 211 5.51 27.25 13.99
CA GLN A 211 5.09 28.60 13.64
C GLN A 211 5.14 29.48 14.89
N PRO A 212 5.44 30.78 14.71
CA PRO A 212 6.12 31.57 15.71
C PRO A 212 5.17 32.13 16.77
N ASP A 213 5.81 32.31 17.93
CA ASP A 213 5.47 33.15 19.07
C ASP A 213 4.42 34.25 18.78
N ARG A 214 3.28 34.17 19.48
CA ARG A 214 2.39 35.30 19.74
C ARG A 214 2.07 35.35 21.23
N THR A 215 2.51 36.46 21.81
CA THR A 215 2.41 36.90 23.20
C THR A 215 0.98 37.21 23.64
N ASP A 216 0.73 36.84 24.91
CA ASP A 216 -0.14 37.45 25.95
C ASP A 216 -1.61 37.82 25.65
N GLU A 217 -2.55 37.03 26.20
CA GLU A 217 -3.58 37.47 27.19
C GLU A 217 -4.44 36.28 27.71
N PRO A 218 -5.08 36.37 28.91
CA PRO A 218 -5.37 35.20 29.75
C PRO A 218 -6.77 34.57 29.60
N ALA A 219 -6.78 33.24 29.80
CA ALA A 219 -7.83 32.38 30.36
C ALA A 219 -9.28 32.54 29.88
N ARG A 220 -9.65 31.73 28.89
CA ARG A 220 -10.93 31.00 28.85
C ARG A 220 -10.63 29.54 28.54
N GLU A 221 -11.16 28.63 29.34
CA GLU A 221 -11.16 27.18 29.07
C GLU A 221 -11.76 26.95 27.67
N PRO A 222 -11.03 26.35 26.71
CA PRO A 222 -11.66 25.86 25.51
C PRO A 222 -12.11 24.42 25.75
N ASP A 223 -13.38 24.15 25.45
CA ASP A 223 -13.82 22.83 25.01
C ASP A 223 -12.87 22.37 23.89
N THR A 224 -11.88 21.57 24.24
CA THR A 224 -10.96 20.98 23.27
C THR A 224 -11.73 19.92 22.51
N VAL A 225 -12.21 20.29 21.32
CA VAL A 225 -12.59 19.31 20.30
C VAL A 225 -11.30 18.62 19.88
N TYR A 226 -10.99 17.49 20.51
CA TYR A 226 -9.88 16.65 20.11
C TYR A 226 -10.15 16.13 18.70
N THR A 227 -9.17 16.27 17.83
CA THR A 227 -9.21 15.63 16.51
C THR A 227 -9.13 14.11 16.68
N ILE A 228 -9.64 13.36 15.70
CA ILE A 228 -9.57 11.87 15.69
C ILE A 228 -8.11 11.38 15.87
N SER A 229 -7.13 12.12 15.32
CA SER A 229 -5.71 11.80 15.46
C SER A 229 -5.21 11.98 16.90
N GLU A 230 -5.66 13.04 17.59
CA GLU A 230 -5.30 13.29 18.99
C GLU A 230 -5.94 12.26 19.93
N LEU A 231 -7.21 11.89 19.67
CA LEU A 231 -7.88 10.82 20.41
C LEU A 231 -7.19 9.46 20.17
N ALA A 232 -6.78 9.15 18.94
CA ALA A 232 -6.02 7.93 18.66
C ALA A 232 -4.65 7.91 19.35
N GLY A 233 -3.98 9.07 19.45
CA GLY A 233 -2.74 9.23 20.20
C GLY A 233 -2.93 9.02 21.70
N LEU A 234 -3.98 9.63 22.28
CA LEU A 234 -4.32 9.47 23.69
C LEU A 234 -4.69 8.02 24.03
N ALA A 235 -5.46 7.34 23.18
CA ALA A 235 -5.80 5.93 23.36
C ALA A 235 -4.53 5.06 23.43
N ARG A 236 -3.56 5.30 22.54
CA ARG A 236 -2.28 4.56 22.57
C ARG A 236 -1.50 4.83 23.86
N ASP A 237 -1.40 6.09 24.30
CA ASP A 237 -0.68 6.45 25.54
C ASP A 237 -1.30 5.79 26.78
N TYR A 238 -2.64 5.79 26.92
CA TYR A 238 -3.31 5.12 28.03
C TYR A 238 -3.16 3.58 27.97
N TYR A 239 -3.16 2.99 26.77
CA TYR A 239 -2.89 1.56 26.61
C TYR A 239 -1.46 1.19 27.05
N ASP A 240 -0.46 1.96 26.62
CA ASP A 240 0.94 1.70 26.94
C ASP A 240 1.21 1.86 28.45
N ARG A 241 0.63 2.90 29.07
CA ARG A 241 0.67 3.08 30.53
C ARG A 241 -0.02 1.95 31.27
N ALA A 242 -1.15 1.45 30.77
CA ALA A 242 -1.80 0.29 31.37
C ALA A 242 -0.87 -0.94 31.34
N GLN A 243 -0.22 -1.22 30.21
CA GLN A 243 0.71 -2.35 30.10
C GLN A 243 1.92 -2.21 31.04
N GLU A 244 2.44 -0.99 31.22
CA GLU A 244 3.55 -0.76 32.16
C GLU A 244 3.11 -0.98 33.61
N ARG A 245 1.92 -0.47 34.01
CA ARG A 245 1.36 -0.72 35.35
C ARG A 245 1.09 -2.21 35.60
N LEU A 246 0.67 -2.94 34.58
CA LEU A 246 0.48 -4.39 34.66
C LEU A 246 1.81 -5.12 34.90
N ARG A 247 2.91 -4.70 34.26
CA ARG A 247 4.25 -5.25 34.49
C ARG A 247 4.79 -4.93 35.89
N GLU A 248 4.49 -3.75 36.41
CA GLU A 248 4.82 -3.32 37.76
C GLU A 248 3.96 -4.00 38.84
N GLY A 249 2.91 -4.75 38.45
CA GLY A 249 1.96 -5.38 39.35
C GLY A 249 0.97 -4.40 40.00
N ASP A 250 0.89 -3.16 39.49
CA ASP A 250 -0.07 -2.14 39.92
C ASP A 250 -1.41 -2.31 39.20
N TRP A 251 -2.25 -3.19 39.76
CA TRP A 251 -3.59 -3.47 39.25
C TRP A 251 -4.54 -2.27 39.33
N SER A 252 -4.34 -1.38 40.30
CA SER A 252 -5.17 -0.18 40.43
C SER A 252 -4.82 0.85 39.36
N GLY A 253 -3.51 1.04 39.10
CA GLY A 253 -3.01 1.87 38.01
C GLY A 253 -3.40 1.32 36.63
N TYR A 254 -3.36 0.00 36.45
CA TYR A 254 -3.86 -0.65 35.24
C TYR A 254 -5.34 -0.31 34.99
N GLY A 255 -6.20 -0.55 35.99
CA GLY A 255 -7.64 -0.29 35.88
C GLY A 255 -7.95 1.17 35.51
N ALA A 256 -7.31 2.13 36.18
CA ALA A 256 -7.51 3.55 35.91
C ALA A 256 -7.11 3.98 34.48
N ASN A 257 -6.05 3.38 33.92
CA ASN A 257 -5.62 3.66 32.55
C ASN A 257 -6.53 2.99 31.52
N ILE A 258 -7.05 1.80 31.81
CA ILE A 258 -8.05 1.12 30.96
C ILE A 258 -9.37 1.88 30.94
N ASP A 259 -9.83 2.43 32.07
CA ASP A 259 -11.05 3.25 32.11
C ASP A 259 -10.91 4.51 31.24
N LYS A 260 -9.75 5.17 31.30
CA LYS A 260 -9.44 6.34 30.46
C LYS A 260 -9.33 5.98 28.97
N LEU A 261 -8.75 4.84 28.65
CA LEU A 261 -8.72 4.32 27.29
C LEU A 261 -10.14 4.12 26.73
N ASN A 262 -11.03 3.50 27.51
CA ASN A 262 -12.41 3.27 27.07
C ASN A 262 -13.16 4.59 26.83
N GLU A 263 -12.97 5.60 27.69
CA GLU A 263 -13.53 6.94 27.50
C GLU A 263 -13.10 7.57 26.18
N ILE A 264 -11.83 7.42 25.80
CA ILE A 264 -11.28 7.95 24.54
C ILE A 264 -11.77 7.15 23.33
N ILE A 265 -11.91 5.83 23.46
CA ILE A 265 -12.48 4.99 22.40
C ILE A 265 -13.94 5.39 22.12
N SER A 266 -14.73 5.65 23.16
CA SER A 266 -16.11 6.15 22.98
C SER A 266 -16.12 7.50 22.26
N GLN A 267 -15.20 8.41 22.58
CA GLN A 267 -15.08 9.69 21.87
C GLN A 267 -14.63 9.50 20.40
N LEU A 268 -13.78 8.52 20.10
CA LEU A 268 -13.40 8.15 18.73
C LEU A 268 -14.59 7.61 17.93
N GLU A 269 -15.41 6.77 18.55
CA GLU A 269 -16.61 6.21 17.93
C GLU A 269 -17.65 7.32 17.64
N GLU A 270 -17.82 8.27 18.54
CA GLU A 270 -18.71 9.42 18.33
C GLU A 270 -18.16 10.39 17.26
N ALA A 271 -16.84 10.64 17.26
CA ALA A 271 -16.19 11.52 16.30
C ALA A 271 -16.13 10.93 14.87
N THR A 272 -16.29 9.61 14.72
CA THR A 272 -16.31 8.94 13.41
C THR A 272 -17.73 8.76 12.84
N GLN A 273 -18.77 9.01 13.63
CA GLN A 273 -20.18 8.95 13.19
C GLN A 273 -20.76 10.30 12.70
N ASN A 274 -20.09 11.42 12.99
CA ASN A 274 -20.41 12.76 12.48
C ASN A 274 -19.59 13.13 11.24
#